data_AF-A0A4W5MCV1-F1
#
_entry.id   AF-A0A4W5MCV1-F1
#
_cell.length_a   1.000
_cell.length_b   1.000
_cell.length_c   1.000
_cell.angle_alpha   90.00
_cell.angle_beta   90.00
_cell.angle_gamma   90.00
#
_symmetry.space_group_name_H-M   'P 1'
#
loop_
_entity.id
_entity.type
_entity.pdbx_description
1 polymer ?
#
loop_
_entity_poly.entity_id
_entity_poly.type
_entity_poly.pdbx_seq_one_letter_code
_entity_poly.pdbx_strand_id
1 'polypeptide(L)'
;MLIGKEVCFTVEVKTALGREYGMVYLGRDTTGENIAESLVNEGLATVRREGIRGNNPDQARLCDLEDQAKASKKGMWTEGGGTNTVRDLKYIIENPRNFVDSMHQKPVNAVIEHVRDGSVVRALLLPDYYLVTVMLSGVKCPTFKREADGTESPEPFAAEAKFFTESRLLQRDVQIILESCPNQVILGTILHPNGNITELLLKEGFARCVDWSMAVYTQGAEKLRAGEKSAKERKVRIWKDYVAPTANMDQKDRQFVAKVMQVVNADAVVVKLNSGEYKTIHLSSIRPPRIEGENKDKDKRFRPIYDIPYMFEAREFMRKKIIGKKVNVTVDYIRAATSASETSTIPAFAERTCATVTIGGINIAEALVSKGFATVIRYRQDDDQRSSHYDELLAAEFLLLTSLSLSLVLAFFLLQETQKAKQFLPFLQRAGRSEAVVEYVFSGSRLKLYMPKETCLITFLLAGIECPRGSRNMPGGMQVAEPFSDEAMAFTKELVLQRELNNGRAERRGDREDR
;
A
#
# COMPACT_ATOMS: atom_id res chain seq x y z
N MET A 1 10.78 -34.46 -20.29
CA MET A 1 11.73 -35.55 -19.94
C MET A 1 12.99 -35.05 -19.23
N LEU A 2 13.63 -33.99 -19.71
CA LEU A 2 14.95 -33.54 -19.21
C LEU A 2 14.93 -32.37 -18.22
N ILE A 3 13.89 -31.54 -18.25
CA ILE A 3 13.88 -30.30 -17.47
C ILE A 3 14.06 -30.59 -15.97
N GLY A 4 15.06 -29.95 -15.35
CA GLY A 4 15.38 -30.10 -13.93
C GLY A 4 16.05 -31.43 -13.52
N LYS A 5 16.46 -32.29 -14.47
CA LYS A 5 17.16 -33.55 -14.17
C LYS A 5 18.67 -33.42 -14.38
N GLU A 6 19.44 -34.20 -13.62
CA GLU A 6 20.87 -34.39 -13.86
C GLU A 6 21.08 -35.17 -15.16
N VAL A 7 22.02 -34.72 -16.00
CA VAL A 7 22.41 -35.37 -17.25
C VAL A 7 23.92 -35.46 -17.35
N CYS A 8 24.40 -36.54 -17.96
CA CYS A 8 25.79 -36.71 -18.38
C CYS A 8 25.86 -36.45 -19.89
N PHE A 9 26.91 -35.80 -20.37
CA PHE A 9 27.08 -35.58 -21.80
C PHE A 9 28.53 -35.78 -22.24
N THR A 10 28.72 -36.25 -23.46
CA THR A 10 30.01 -36.36 -24.13
C THR A 10 30.04 -35.41 -25.32
N VAL A 11 31.18 -34.79 -25.62
CA VAL A 11 31.33 -33.92 -26.80
C VAL A 11 32.22 -34.61 -27.81
N GLU A 12 31.68 -34.87 -28.99
CA GLU A 12 32.35 -35.60 -30.07
C GLU A 12 32.93 -34.66 -31.13
N VAL A 13 32.17 -33.65 -31.53
CA VAL A 13 32.55 -32.73 -32.61
C VAL A 13 32.32 -31.29 -32.19
N LYS A 14 33.35 -30.46 -32.34
CA LYS A 14 33.26 -29.01 -32.22
C LYS A 14 33.47 -28.39 -33.59
N THR A 15 32.53 -27.59 -34.03
CA THR A 15 32.62 -26.89 -35.32
C THR A 15 33.33 -25.54 -35.16
N ALA A 16 33.94 -25.04 -36.24
CA ALA A 16 34.57 -23.72 -36.25
C ALA A 16 33.60 -22.57 -35.94
N LEU A 17 32.28 -22.80 -36.07
CA LEU A 17 31.21 -21.85 -35.71
C LEU A 17 30.76 -21.96 -34.24
N GLY A 18 31.50 -22.70 -33.40
CA GLY A 18 31.22 -22.83 -31.96
C GLY A 18 30.07 -23.76 -31.59
N ARG A 19 29.56 -24.57 -32.52
CA ARG A 19 28.56 -25.63 -32.19
C ARG A 19 29.27 -26.89 -31.73
N GLU A 20 28.84 -27.40 -30.59
CA GLU A 20 29.29 -28.66 -30.01
C GLU A 20 28.21 -29.74 -30.20
N TYR A 21 28.62 -30.89 -30.74
CA TYR A 21 27.76 -32.05 -30.95
C TYR A 21 28.26 -33.21 -30.10
N GLY A 22 27.32 -33.99 -29.59
CA GLY A 22 27.60 -34.98 -28.56
C GLY A 22 26.38 -35.78 -28.16
N MET A 23 26.59 -36.77 -27.28
CA MET A 23 25.54 -37.60 -26.73
C MET A 23 25.13 -37.08 -25.34
N VAL A 24 23.84 -37.19 -25.03
CA VAL A 24 23.28 -36.81 -23.73
C VAL A 24 22.63 -38.04 -23.11
N TYR A 25 22.97 -38.32 -21.86
CA TYR A 25 22.50 -39.45 -21.08
C TYR A 25 21.76 -38.97 -19.84
N LEU A 26 20.64 -39.61 -19.50
CA LEU A 26 19.89 -39.30 -18.30
C LEU A 26 20.59 -39.88 -17.06
N GLY A 27 20.95 -39.04 -16.08
CA GLY A 27 21.63 -39.47 -14.87
C GLY A 27 23.05 -38.92 -14.73
N ARG A 28 23.88 -39.58 -13.92
CA ARG A 28 25.22 -39.09 -13.54
C ARG A 28 26.34 -39.62 -14.43
N ASP A 29 26.09 -40.69 -15.17
CA ASP A 29 27.06 -41.38 -16.01
C ASP A 29 26.45 -41.74 -17.37
N THR A 30 27.25 -42.37 -18.23
CA THR A 30 26.85 -42.80 -19.58
C THR A 30 26.08 -44.13 -19.60
N THR A 31 25.74 -44.70 -18.43
CA THR A 31 24.94 -45.94 -18.35
C THR A 31 23.45 -45.68 -18.42
N GLY A 32 23.05 -44.40 -18.24
CA GLY A 32 21.68 -43.96 -18.34
C GLY A 32 21.10 -43.97 -19.75
N GLU A 33 19.81 -43.66 -19.84
CA GLU A 33 19.07 -43.58 -21.10
C GLU A 33 19.68 -42.52 -22.04
N ASN A 34 20.08 -42.93 -23.24
CA ASN A 34 20.56 -42.02 -24.28
C ASN A 34 19.38 -41.29 -24.92
N ILE A 35 19.39 -39.96 -24.84
CA ILE A 35 18.29 -39.12 -25.32
C ILE A 35 18.21 -39.13 -26.85
N ALA A 36 19.34 -39.19 -27.54
CA ALA A 36 19.36 -39.25 -29.01
C ALA A 36 18.71 -40.54 -29.51
N GLU A 37 19.05 -41.67 -28.89
CA GLU A 37 18.41 -42.96 -29.17
C GLU A 37 16.91 -42.93 -28.92
N SER A 38 16.49 -42.34 -27.79
CA SER A 38 15.08 -42.23 -27.40
C SER A 38 14.27 -41.39 -28.38
N LEU A 39 14.81 -40.25 -28.82
CA LEU A 39 14.18 -39.39 -29.82
C LEU A 39 14.03 -40.08 -31.18
N VAL A 40 15.05 -40.83 -31.61
CA VAL A 40 15.02 -41.57 -32.89
C VAL A 40 14.05 -42.75 -32.82
N ASN A 41 14.07 -43.51 -31.72
CA ASN A 41 13.20 -44.66 -31.50
C ASN A 41 11.70 -44.29 -31.46
N GLU A 42 11.37 -43.12 -30.93
CA GLU A 42 10.00 -42.58 -30.95
C GLU A 42 9.64 -41.84 -32.25
N GLY A 43 10.56 -41.80 -33.22
CA GLY A 43 10.34 -41.16 -34.52
C GLY A 43 10.24 -39.63 -34.43
N LEU A 44 10.90 -39.00 -33.44
CA LEU A 44 10.92 -37.55 -33.23
C LEU A 44 12.17 -36.87 -33.84
N ALA A 45 13.16 -37.66 -34.26
CA ALA A 45 14.38 -37.19 -34.93
C ALA A 45 14.79 -38.13 -36.07
N THR A 46 15.53 -37.59 -37.05
CA THR A 46 16.13 -38.36 -38.15
C THR A 46 17.64 -38.43 -38.01
N VAL A 47 18.22 -39.55 -38.45
CA VAL A 47 19.66 -39.76 -38.41
C VAL A 47 20.29 -39.22 -39.70
N ARG A 48 21.36 -38.43 -39.58
CA ARG A 48 22.13 -37.98 -40.74
C ARG A 48 23.00 -39.14 -41.22
N ARG A 49 22.70 -39.65 -42.42
CA ARG A 49 23.39 -40.80 -43.04
C ARG A 49 24.48 -40.43 -44.06
N GLU A 50 24.59 -39.15 -44.45
CA GLU A 50 25.54 -38.69 -45.48
C GLU A 50 26.83 -38.08 -44.88
N GLY A 51 27.98 -38.35 -45.53
CA GLY A 51 29.26 -37.68 -45.24
C GLY A 51 30.16 -38.33 -44.18
N ILE A 52 29.90 -39.56 -43.77
CA ILE A 52 30.56 -40.17 -42.60
C ILE A 52 31.81 -40.96 -43.04
N ARG A 53 32.98 -40.56 -42.52
CA ARG A 53 34.21 -41.35 -42.59
C ARG A 53 34.39 -42.10 -41.27
N GLY A 54 34.14 -43.42 -41.28
CA GLY A 54 34.40 -44.30 -40.14
C GLY A 54 33.19 -45.14 -39.72
N ASN A 55 33.46 -46.35 -39.22
CA ASN A 55 32.47 -47.30 -38.73
C ASN A 55 32.17 -47.00 -37.25
N ASN A 56 31.33 -46.00 -36.95
CA ASN A 56 30.94 -45.65 -35.58
C ASN A 56 29.77 -46.55 -35.12
N PRO A 57 29.95 -47.44 -34.12
CA PRO A 57 28.90 -48.35 -33.66
C PRO A 57 27.65 -47.64 -33.12
N ASP A 58 27.80 -46.47 -32.49
CA ASP A 58 26.66 -45.71 -31.95
C ASP A 58 25.78 -45.15 -33.07
N GLN A 59 26.38 -44.81 -34.20
CA GLN A 59 25.64 -44.34 -35.36
C GLN A 59 24.90 -45.47 -36.08
N ALA A 60 25.50 -46.65 -36.17
CA ALA A 60 24.81 -47.84 -36.69
C ALA A 60 23.57 -48.15 -35.85
N ARG A 61 23.70 -48.09 -34.52
CA ARG A 61 22.58 -48.26 -33.59
C ARG A 61 21.47 -47.22 -33.79
N LEU A 62 21.81 -45.95 -34.01
CA LEU A 62 20.82 -44.91 -34.32
C LEU A 62 20.09 -45.19 -35.65
N CYS A 63 20.80 -45.64 -36.69
CA CYS A 63 20.19 -46.03 -37.96
C CYS A 63 19.19 -47.19 -37.79
N ASP A 64 19.56 -48.20 -37.01
CA ASP A 64 18.69 -49.35 -36.71
C ASP A 64 17.42 -48.92 -35.95
N LEU A 65 17.55 -48.02 -34.97
CA LEU A 65 16.41 -47.46 -34.24
C LEU A 65 15.50 -46.62 -35.14
N GLU A 66 16.07 -45.87 -36.09
CA GLU A 66 15.28 -45.11 -37.07
C GLU A 66 14.46 -46.04 -37.97
N ASP A 67 15.06 -47.14 -38.44
CA ASP A 67 14.39 -48.12 -39.28
C ASP A 67 13.28 -48.86 -38.51
N GLN A 68 13.46 -49.11 -37.21
CA GLN A 68 12.42 -49.61 -36.31
C GLN A 68 11.27 -48.62 -36.11
N ALA A 69 11.58 -47.33 -35.91
CA ALA A 69 10.57 -46.28 -35.77
C ALA A 69 9.74 -46.10 -37.05
N LYS A 70 10.38 -46.21 -38.22
CA LYS A 70 9.72 -46.23 -39.54
C LYS A 70 8.79 -47.43 -39.70
N ALA A 71 9.29 -48.64 -39.42
CA ALA A 71 8.50 -49.87 -39.50
C ALA A 71 7.29 -49.82 -38.55
N SER A 72 7.46 -49.21 -37.38
CA SER A 72 6.42 -49.04 -36.36
C SER A 72 5.51 -47.81 -36.59
N LYS A 73 5.74 -47.03 -37.65
CA LYS A 73 5.01 -45.79 -37.99
C LYS A 73 4.87 -44.82 -36.80
N LYS A 74 5.95 -44.62 -36.03
CA LYS A 74 5.95 -43.71 -34.87
C LYS A 74 6.30 -42.27 -35.24
N GLY A 75 5.80 -41.30 -34.47
CA GLY A 75 6.17 -39.88 -34.59
C GLY A 75 5.96 -39.32 -36.00
N MET A 76 7.02 -38.81 -36.61
CA MET A 76 6.97 -38.26 -37.98
C MET A 76 6.69 -39.29 -39.08
N TRP A 77 6.83 -40.59 -38.76
CA TRP A 77 6.56 -41.70 -39.68
C TRP A 77 5.09 -42.15 -39.68
N THR A 78 4.22 -41.45 -38.93
CA THR A 78 2.77 -41.70 -38.91
C THR A 78 2.12 -41.30 -40.24
N GLU A 79 1.04 -41.97 -40.60
CA GLU A 79 0.24 -41.62 -41.78
C GLU A 79 -0.42 -40.25 -41.58
N GLY A 80 -0.24 -39.33 -42.53
CA GLY A 80 -0.70 -37.95 -42.44
C GLY A 80 0.38 -36.92 -42.08
N GLY A 81 1.64 -37.32 -41.95
CA GLY A 81 2.78 -36.40 -41.86
C GLY A 81 2.76 -35.48 -40.63
N GLY A 82 2.08 -35.89 -39.55
CA GLY A 82 1.98 -35.14 -38.31
C GLY A 82 1.06 -33.90 -38.35
N THR A 83 0.22 -33.73 -39.38
CA THR A 83 -0.71 -32.58 -39.49
C THR A 83 -1.64 -32.43 -38.27
N ASN A 84 -2.06 -33.54 -37.67
CA ASN A 84 -2.88 -33.57 -36.45
C ASN A 84 -2.11 -33.18 -35.17
N THR A 85 -0.79 -32.99 -35.24
CA THR A 85 0.06 -32.58 -34.10
C THR A 85 0.44 -31.09 -34.14
N VAL A 86 0.06 -30.39 -35.21
CA VAL A 86 0.32 -28.95 -35.36
C VAL A 86 -0.55 -28.20 -34.37
N ARG A 87 0.10 -27.46 -33.46
CA ARG A 87 -0.58 -26.60 -32.49
C ARG A 87 -0.89 -25.26 -33.14
N ASP A 88 -2.15 -24.85 -33.08
CA ASP A 88 -2.55 -23.52 -33.49
C ASP A 88 -2.25 -22.51 -32.36
N LEU A 89 -1.11 -21.82 -32.47
CA LEU A 89 -0.66 -20.88 -31.45
C LEU A 89 -1.39 -19.54 -31.59
N LYS A 90 -2.14 -19.18 -30.56
CA LYS A 90 -2.91 -17.93 -30.52
C LYS A 90 -2.13 -16.85 -29.77
N TYR A 91 -1.63 -15.87 -30.50
CA TYR A 91 -0.81 -14.78 -29.94
C TYR A 91 -1.60 -13.55 -29.51
N ILE A 92 -2.83 -13.40 -30.02
CA ILE A 92 -3.70 -12.26 -29.78
C ILE A 92 -5.00 -12.76 -29.16
N ILE A 93 -5.40 -12.13 -28.06
CA ILE A 93 -6.72 -12.28 -27.48
C ILE A 93 -7.44 -10.97 -27.76
N GLU A 94 -8.57 -11.03 -28.47
CA GLU A 94 -9.31 -9.82 -28.89
C GLU A 94 -9.79 -8.99 -27.70
N ASN A 95 -10.28 -9.65 -26.65
CA ASN A 95 -10.68 -9.01 -25.40
C ASN A 95 -10.11 -9.76 -24.19
N PRO A 96 -8.87 -9.43 -23.77
CA PRO A 96 -8.20 -10.06 -22.64
C PRO A 96 -8.96 -9.94 -21.32
N ARG A 97 -9.72 -8.85 -21.12
CA ARG A 97 -10.53 -8.68 -19.91
C ARG A 97 -11.67 -9.68 -19.86
N ASN A 98 -12.46 -9.78 -20.92
CA ASN A 98 -13.54 -10.77 -21.00
C ASN A 98 -13.00 -12.21 -20.91
N PHE A 99 -11.83 -12.46 -21.51
CA PHE A 99 -11.15 -13.76 -21.42
C PHE A 99 -10.75 -14.10 -19.98
N VAL A 100 -10.16 -13.17 -19.23
CA VAL A 100 -9.83 -13.41 -17.81
C VAL A 100 -11.10 -13.62 -16.98
N ASP A 101 -12.13 -12.79 -17.20
CA ASP A 101 -13.40 -12.88 -16.47
C ASP A 101 -14.13 -14.22 -16.72
N SER A 102 -14.07 -14.76 -17.95
CA SER A 102 -14.70 -16.03 -18.31
C SER A 102 -14.00 -17.26 -17.71
N MET A 103 -12.73 -17.14 -17.32
CA MET A 103 -12.01 -18.22 -16.64
C MET A 103 -12.38 -18.35 -15.15
N HIS A 104 -13.14 -17.39 -14.61
CA HIS A 104 -13.70 -17.42 -13.25
C HIS A 104 -12.66 -17.75 -12.16
N GLN A 105 -11.42 -17.25 -12.30
CA GLN A 105 -10.31 -17.50 -11.39
C GLN A 105 -10.02 -18.99 -11.15
N LYS A 106 -10.39 -19.87 -12.10
CA LYS A 106 -10.05 -21.29 -12.03
C LYS A 106 -8.59 -21.49 -12.47
N PRO A 107 -7.84 -22.41 -11.83
CA PRO A 107 -6.50 -22.75 -12.27
C PRO A 107 -6.51 -23.31 -13.70
N VAL A 108 -5.71 -22.71 -14.58
CA VAL A 108 -5.55 -23.10 -15.98
C VAL A 108 -4.20 -23.77 -16.16
N ASN A 109 -4.17 -24.95 -16.76
CA ASN A 109 -2.90 -25.62 -17.06
C ASN A 109 -2.13 -24.79 -18.10
N ALA A 110 -0.84 -24.61 -17.89
CA ALA A 110 0.01 -23.84 -18.78
C ALA A 110 1.46 -24.32 -18.74
N VAL A 111 2.22 -23.98 -19.79
CA VAL A 111 3.67 -24.18 -19.85
C VAL A 111 4.36 -22.82 -19.89
N ILE A 112 5.36 -22.60 -19.06
CA ILE A 112 6.13 -21.35 -19.10
C ILE A 112 7.17 -21.41 -20.22
N GLU A 113 6.98 -20.58 -21.24
CA GLU A 113 7.82 -20.54 -22.44
C GLU A 113 8.99 -19.56 -22.31
N HIS A 114 8.81 -18.49 -21.54
CA HIS A 114 9.84 -17.46 -21.38
C HIS A 114 9.67 -16.70 -20.07
N VAL A 115 10.78 -16.35 -19.43
CA VAL A 115 10.81 -15.47 -18.25
C VAL A 115 11.43 -14.14 -18.67
N ARG A 116 10.65 -13.05 -18.65
CA ARG A 116 11.14 -11.71 -19.00
C ARG A 116 11.96 -11.12 -17.85
N ASP A 117 11.37 -11.10 -16.67
CA ASP A 117 11.96 -10.69 -15.41
C ASP A 117 11.42 -11.57 -14.26
N GLY A 118 11.80 -11.28 -13.02
CA GLY A 118 11.38 -12.09 -11.86
C GLY A 118 9.85 -12.21 -11.70
N SER A 119 9.09 -11.22 -12.16
CA SER A 119 7.63 -11.12 -11.98
C SER A 119 6.80 -11.19 -13.26
N VAL A 120 7.43 -11.25 -14.44
CA VAL A 120 6.74 -11.29 -15.74
C VAL A 120 7.21 -12.48 -16.57
N VAL A 121 6.26 -13.32 -16.97
CA VAL A 121 6.51 -14.52 -17.77
C VAL A 121 5.62 -14.56 -19.02
N ARG A 122 6.03 -15.32 -20.03
CA ARG A 122 5.13 -15.77 -21.10
C ARG A 122 4.75 -17.20 -20.85
N ALA A 123 3.45 -17.46 -20.87
CA ALA A 123 2.87 -18.77 -20.63
C ALA A 123 2.01 -19.20 -21.81
N LEU A 124 2.10 -20.47 -22.17
CA LEU A 124 1.23 -21.12 -23.14
C LEU A 124 0.08 -21.79 -22.38
N LEU A 125 -1.12 -21.22 -22.46
CA LEU A 125 -2.31 -21.77 -21.81
C LEU A 125 -2.83 -22.99 -22.56
N LEU A 126 -3.17 -24.04 -21.84
CA LEU A 126 -3.68 -25.31 -22.35
C LEU A 126 -5.18 -25.46 -22.01
N PRO A 127 -5.97 -26.13 -22.86
CA PRO A 127 -5.57 -26.82 -24.10
C PRO A 127 -5.56 -25.93 -25.35
N ASP A 128 -6.05 -24.69 -25.27
CA ASP A 128 -6.34 -23.85 -26.45
C ASP A 128 -5.14 -23.12 -27.07
N TYR A 129 -3.94 -23.33 -26.50
CA TYR A 129 -2.65 -22.83 -26.99
C TYR A 129 -2.55 -21.30 -27.14
N TYR A 130 -3.13 -20.56 -26.18
CA TYR A 130 -2.93 -19.11 -26.09
C TYR A 130 -1.56 -18.77 -25.49
N LEU A 131 -0.73 -18.04 -26.24
CA LEU A 131 0.55 -17.53 -25.74
C LEU A 131 0.36 -16.14 -25.13
N VAL A 132 0.26 -16.10 -23.81
CA VAL A 132 -0.04 -14.87 -23.06
C VAL A 132 1.16 -14.39 -22.25
N THR A 133 1.20 -13.08 -21.98
CA THR A 133 2.15 -12.51 -21.00
C THR A 133 1.43 -12.35 -19.67
N VAL A 134 1.93 -13.00 -18.63
CA VAL A 134 1.37 -12.97 -17.28
C VAL A 134 2.33 -12.22 -16.37
N MET A 135 1.81 -11.21 -15.67
CA MET A 135 2.49 -10.53 -14.58
C MET A 135 1.98 -11.10 -13.25
N LEU A 136 2.90 -11.44 -12.36
CA LEU A 136 2.57 -11.95 -11.04
C LEU A 136 1.80 -10.92 -10.24
N SER A 137 0.61 -11.29 -9.77
CA SER A 137 -0.22 -10.41 -8.96
C SER A 137 0.37 -10.18 -7.58
N GLY A 138 0.14 -8.98 -7.05
CA GLY A 138 0.54 -8.58 -5.71
C GLY A 138 2.02 -8.26 -5.52
N VAL A 139 2.87 -8.45 -6.53
CA VAL A 139 4.33 -8.25 -6.41
C VAL A 139 4.92 -7.49 -7.59
N LYS A 140 6.09 -6.91 -7.35
CA LYS A 140 6.97 -6.35 -8.39
C LYS A 140 8.42 -6.68 -8.08
N CYS A 141 9.11 -7.22 -9.09
CA CYS A 141 10.55 -7.45 -9.05
C CYS A 141 11.33 -6.27 -9.64
N PRO A 142 12.64 -6.15 -9.34
CA PRO A 142 13.55 -5.31 -10.09
C PRO A 142 13.52 -5.66 -11.57
N THR A 143 13.52 -4.64 -12.42
CA THR A 143 13.35 -4.78 -13.87
C THR A 143 14.63 -4.45 -14.64
N PHE A 144 14.65 -4.79 -15.92
CA PHE A 144 15.69 -4.36 -16.85
C PHE A 144 15.28 -3.01 -17.43
N LYS A 145 16.06 -1.96 -17.14
CA LYS A 145 15.82 -0.63 -17.71
C LYS A 145 16.33 -0.61 -19.13
N ARG A 146 15.52 -0.07 -20.04
CA ARG A 146 15.91 0.11 -21.43
C ARG A 146 16.37 1.55 -21.61
N GLU A 147 17.66 1.72 -21.91
CA GLU A 147 18.26 3.01 -22.19
C GLU A 147 17.85 3.52 -23.58
N ALA A 148 18.05 4.81 -23.84
CA ALA A 148 17.64 5.46 -25.10
C ALA A 148 18.35 4.89 -26.34
N ASP A 149 19.52 4.26 -26.16
CA ASP A 149 20.29 3.58 -27.20
C ASP A 149 19.81 2.14 -27.48
N GLY A 150 18.81 1.66 -26.72
CA GLY A 150 18.27 0.32 -26.82
C GLY A 150 19.01 -0.74 -26.01
N THR A 151 20.06 -0.38 -25.26
CA THR A 151 20.74 -1.30 -24.33
C THR A 151 19.89 -1.52 -23.07
N GLU A 152 19.89 -2.76 -22.56
CA GLU A 152 19.16 -3.12 -21.34
C GLU A 152 20.14 -3.21 -20.16
N SER A 153 19.94 -2.35 -19.15
CA SER A 153 20.70 -2.33 -17.91
C SER A 153 19.87 -2.97 -16.78
N PRO A 154 20.36 -4.04 -16.10
CA PRO A 154 19.62 -4.64 -15.00
C PRO A 154 19.61 -3.74 -13.76
N GLU A 155 18.45 -3.52 -13.16
CA GLU A 155 18.39 -2.98 -11.79
C GLU A 155 19.10 -3.92 -10.81
N PRO A 156 19.57 -3.43 -9.64
CA PRO A 156 20.16 -4.28 -8.61
C PRO A 156 19.24 -5.47 -8.28
N PHE A 157 19.78 -6.68 -8.31
CA PHE A 157 19.08 -7.95 -8.10
C PHE A 157 18.10 -8.40 -9.21
N ALA A 158 18.00 -7.67 -10.34
CA ALA A 158 17.10 -8.04 -11.44
C ALA A 158 17.51 -9.34 -12.15
N ALA A 159 18.81 -9.51 -12.42
CA ALA A 159 19.33 -10.72 -13.06
C ALA A 159 19.13 -11.97 -12.19
N GLU A 160 19.39 -11.84 -10.89
CA GLU A 160 19.21 -12.90 -9.91
C GLU A 160 17.73 -13.22 -9.67
N ALA A 161 16.85 -12.21 -9.67
CA ALA A 161 15.39 -12.41 -9.59
C ALA A 161 14.87 -13.16 -10.83
N LYS A 162 15.32 -12.76 -12.02
CA LYS A 162 14.99 -13.46 -13.28
C LYS A 162 15.45 -14.92 -13.23
N PHE A 163 16.72 -15.16 -12.87
CA PHE A 163 17.26 -16.51 -12.75
C PHE A 163 16.53 -17.35 -11.70
N PHE A 164 16.09 -16.74 -10.59
CA PHE A 164 15.31 -17.42 -9.56
C PHE A 164 13.99 -17.97 -10.08
N THR A 165 13.26 -17.18 -10.86
CA THR A 165 12.01 -17.58 -11.53
C THR A 165 12.27 -18.56 -12.66
N GLU A 166 13.28 -18.30 -13.49
CA GLU A 166 13.64 -19.11 -14.65
C GLU A 166 14.05 -20.54 -14.28
N SER A 167 14.99 -20.70 -13.34
CA SER A 167 15.46 -22.00 -12.86
C SER A 167 14.33 -22.88 -12.30
N ARG A 168 13.24 -22.28 -11.81
CA ARG A 168 12.11 -22.96 -11.18
C ARG A 168 10.91 -23.20 -12.09
N LEU A 169 10.69 -22.36 -13.09
CA LEU A 169 9.44 -22.40 -13.87
C LEU A 169 9.64 -22.61 -15.36
N LEU A 170 10.78 -22.21 -15.94
CA LEU A 170 10.99 -22.29 -17.39
C LEU A 170 10.79 -23.73 -17.90
N GLN A 171 10.00 -23.88 -18.96
CA GLN A 171 9.65 -25.15 -19.62
C GLN A 171 9.03 -26.19 -18.68
N ARG A 172 8.33 -25.76 -17.63
CA ARG A 172 7.59 -26.64 -16.72
C ARG A 172 6.10 -26.44 -16.83
N ASP A 173 5.38 -27.51 -16.55
CA ASP A 173 3.93 -27.51 -16.41
C ASP A 173 3.54 -26.83 -15.10
N VAL A 174 2.68 -25.84 -15.20
CA VAL A 174 2.18 -25.03 -14.08
C VAL A 174 0.68 -24.85 -14.19
N GLN A 175 0.06 -24.40 -13.12
CA GLN A 175 -1.30 -23.90 -13.14
C GLN A 175 -1.30 -22.40 -12.91
N ILE A 176 -2.01 -21.65 -13.74
CA ILE A 176 -2.10 -20.19 -13.65
C ILE A 176 -3.54 -19.82 -13.30
N ILE A 177 -3.70 -19.06 -12.23
CA ILE A 177 -4.97 -18.42 -11.89
C ILE A 177 -4.94 -17.02 -12.49
N LEU A 178 -5.84 -16.76 -13.43
CA LEU A 178 -6.00 -15.43 -14.05
C LEU A 178 -6.95 -14.59 -13.18
N GLU A 179 -6.48 -13.45 -12.70
CA GLU A 179 -7.19 -12.68 -11.67
C GLU A 179 -7.73 -11.34 -12.19
N SER A 180 -6.96 -10.65 -13.04
CA SER A 180 -7.37 -9.36 -13.59
C SER A 180 -6.62 -9.03 -14.89
N CYS A 181 -7.09 -8.04 -15.64
CA CYS A 181 -6.43 -7.56 -16.85
C CYS A 181 -6.45 -6.03 -16.99
N PRO A 182 -5.74 -5.28 -16.12
CA PRO A 182 -5.59 -3.84 -16.29
C PRO A 182 -4.73 -3.51 -17.52
N ASN A 183 -5.19 -2.59 -18.36
CA ASN A 183 -4.45 -2.09 -19.54
C ASN A 183 -3.88 -3.21 -20.45
N GLN A 184 -4.68 -4.26 -20.72
CA GLN A 184 -4.27 -5.41 -21.53
C GLN A 184 -3.15 -6.28 -20.94
N VAL A 185 -2.74 -6.04 -19.69
CA VAL A 185 -1.75 -6.85 -18.98
C VAL A 185 -2.48 -7.84 -18.09
N ILE A 186 -2.29 -9.13 -18.33
CA ILE A 186 -2.89 -10.19 -17.52
C ILE A 186 -2.14 -10.29 -16.19
N LEU A 187 -2.86 -10.13 -15.09
CA LEU A 187 -2.40 -10.43 -13.74
C LEU A 187 -2.80 -11.85 -13.38
N GLY A 188 -1.86 -12.62 -12.83
CA GLY A 188 -2.17 -13.96 -12.38
C GLY A 188 -1.17 -14.54 -11.40
N THR A 189 -1.61 -15.58 -10.70
CA THR A 189 -0.80 -16.35 -9.78
C THR A 189 -0.34 -17.63 -10.45
N ILE A 190 0.96 -17.93 -10.39
CA ILE A 190 1.53 -19.16 -10.94
C ILE A 190 1.76 -20.17 -9.81
N LEU A 191 1.06 -21.29 -9.91
CA LEU A 191 1.13 -22.42 -9.00
C LEU A 191 1.93 -23.53 -9.66
N HIS A 192 3.04 -23.90 -9.03
CA HIS A 192 3.81 -25.10 -9.35
C HIS A 192 3.55 -26.14 -8.24
N PRO A 193 3.65 -27.45 -8.50
CA PRO A 193 3.51 -28.49 -7.46
C PRO A 193 4.39 -28.26 -6.22
N ASN A 194 5.53 -27.58 -6.39
CA ASN A 194 6.48 -27.25 -5.32
C ASN A 194 6.18 -25.92 -4.60
N GLY A 195 5.10 -25.21 -4.97
CA GLY A 195 4.66 -23.99 -4.29
C GLY A 195 4.36 -22.81 -5.22
N ASN A 196 3.99 -21.68 -4.60
CA ASN A 196 3.65 -20.43 -5.25
C ASN A 196 4.90 -19.55 -5.42
N ILE A 197 5.26 -19.23 -6.67
CA ILE A 197 6.46 -18.46 -6.97
C ILE A 197 6.41 -17.03 -6.39
N THR A 198 5.21 -16.42 -6.34
CA THR A 198 4.99 -15.06 -5.86
C THR A 198 5.41 -14.91 -4.39
N GLU A 199 5.04 -15.88 -3.55
CA GLU A 199 5.39 -15.91 -2.12
C GLU A 199 6.89 -16.15 -1.92
N LEU A 200 7.49 -17.02 -2.74
CA LEU A 200 8.92 -17.33 -2.68
C LEU A 200 9.79 -16.13 -3.06
N LEU A 201 9.40 -15.38 -4.10
CA LEU A 201 10.10 -14.15 -4.51
C LEU A 201 10.11 -13.10 -3.40
N LEU A 202 8.99 -12.92 -2.70
CA LEU A 202 8.91 -11.99 -1.56
C LEU A 202 9.75 -12.48 -0.39
N LYS A 203 9.63 -13.76 -0.01
CA LYS A 203 10.36 -14.34 1.11
C LYS A 203 11.87 -14.22 0.95
N GLU A 204 12.36 -14.41 -0.28
CA GLU A 204 13.77 -14.23 -0.62
C GLU A 204 14.15 -12.76 -0.85
N GLY A 205 13.22 -11.80 -0.83
CA GLY A 205 13.54 -10.38 -1.01
C GLY A 205 13.91 -10.02 -2.44
N PHE A 206 13.40 -10.75 -3.44
CA PHE A 206 13.49 -10.40 -4.85
C PHE A 206 12.32 -9.51 -5.31
N ALA A 207 11.31 -9.32 -4.47
CA ALA A 207 10.12 -8.55 -4.82
C ALA A 207 9.66 -7.64 -3.69
N ARG A 208 8.88 -6.62 -4.06
CA ARG A 208 8.09 -5.77 -3.15
C ARG A 208 6.61 -6.05 -3.35
N CYS A 209 5.82 -5.91 -2.28
CA CYS A 209 4.37 -5.96 -2.33
C CYS A 209 3.82 -4.74 -3.09
N VAL A 210 2.81 -4.95 -3.92
CA VAL A 210 2.18 -3.89 -4.72
C VAL A 210 0.68 -3.82 -4.41
N ASP A 211 0.28 -2.79 -3.67
CA ASP A 211 -1.05 -2.72 -3.05
C ASP A 211 -2.20 -2.80 -4.07
N TRP A 212 -2.09 -2.12 -5.22
CA TRP A 212 -3.16 -2.10 -6.23
C TRP A 212 -3.37 -3.47 -6.90
N SER A 213 -2.31 -4.27 -7.10
CA SER A 213 -2.41 -5.62 -7.67
C SER A 213 -2.63 -6.68 -6.60
N MET A 214 -2.28 -6.41 -5.34
CA MET A 214 -2.64 -7.26 -4.21
C MET A 214 -4.15 -7.32 -3.98
N ALA A 215 -4.89 -6.27 -4.32
CA ALA A 215 -6.35 -6.24 -4.18
C ALA A 215 -7.07 -7.32 -5.00
N VAL A 216 -6.45 -7.80 -6.09
CA VAL A 216 -7.00 -8.87 -6.94
C VAL A 216 -6.38 -10.24 -6.66
N TYR A 217 -5.42 -10.33 -5.72
CA TYR A 217 -4.71 -11.55 -5.40
C TYR A 217 -5.56 -12.53 -4.58
N THR A 218 -5.71 -13.74 -5.08
CA THR A 218 -6.68 -14.73 -4.54
C THR A 218 -6.10 -15.68 -3.50
N GLN A 219 -4.77 -15.80 -3.37
CA GLN A 219 -4.15 -16.80 -2.48
C GLN A 219 -3.88 -16.31 -1.05
N GLY A 220 -4.34 -15.10 -0.72
CA GLY A 220 -4.26 -14.47 0.60
C GLY A 220 -3.16 -13.40 0.70
N ALA A 221 -3.56 -12.13 0.73
CA ALA A 221 -2.65 -10.98 0.81
C ALA A 221 -1.73 -11.01 2.05
N GLU A 222 -2.20 -11.59 3.16
CA GLU A 222 -1.42 -11.74 4.39
C GLU A 222 -0.12 -12.53 4.19
N LYS A 223 -0.13 -13.56 3.32
CA LYS A 223 1.06 -14.35 3.01
C LYS A 223 2.12 -13.52 2.31
N LEU A 224 1.70 -12.64 1.39
CA LEU A 224 2.60 -11.73 0.69
C LEU A 224 3.22 -10.72 1.68
N ARG A 225 2.40 -10.11 2.53
CA ARG A 225 2.88 -9.20 3.59
C ARG A 225 3.85 -9.88 4.54
N ALA A 226 3.56 -11.11 4.96
CA ALA A 226 4.43 -11.90 5.82
C ALA A 226 5.77 -12.22 5.14
N GLY A 227 5.75 -12.56 3.85
CA GLY A 227 6.95 -12.79 3.04
C GLY A 227 7.84 -11.55 2.94
N GLU A 228 7.26 -10.38 2.63
CA GLU A 228 8.00 -9.11 2.59
C GLU A 228 8.57 -8.73 3.97
N LYS A 229 7.76 -8.86 5.02
CA LYS A 229 8.19 -8.57 6.39
C LYS A 229 9.39 -9.43 6.79
N SER A 230 9.34 -10.73 6.53
CA SER A 230 10.46 -11.64 6.79
C SER A 230 11.71 -11.25 6.01
N ALA A 231 11.58 -10.81 4.75
CA ALA A 231 12.72 -10.37 3.95
C ALA A 231 13.32 -9.04 4.45
N LYS A 232 12.49 -8.10 4.90
CA LYS A 232 12.89 -6.84 5.56
C LYS A 232 13.65 -7.11 6.86
N GLU A 233 13.14 -8.00 7.71
CA GLU A 233 13.79 -8.37 8.98
C GLU A 233 15.15 -9.04 8.77
N ARG A 234 15.27 -9.89 7.75
CA ARG A 234 16.52 -10.55 7.38
C ARG A 234 17.48 -9.67 6.57
N LYS A 235 17.05 -8.48 6.14
CA LYS A 235 17.80 -7.55 5.27
C LYS A 235 18.42 -8.25 4.04
N VAL A 236 17.61 -9.03 3.33
CA VAL A 236 18.08 -9.79 2.15
C VAL A 236 17.87 -9.03 0.85
N ARG A 237 18.85 -9.10 -0.05
CA ARG A 237 18.77 -8.63 -1.45
C ARG A 237 18.29 -7.18 -1.57
N ILE A 238 17.09 -6.93 -2.12
CA ILE A 238 16.58 -5.55 -2.28
C ILE A 238 16.39 -4.83 -0.93
N TRP A 239 16.37 -5.57 0.17
CA TRP A 239 16.21 -5.07 1.54
C TRP A 239 17.54 -4.97 2.32
N LYS A 240 18.70 -5.17 1.67
CA LYS A 240 20.02 -5.13 2.35
C LYS A 240 20.27 -3.84 3.15
N ASP A 241 19.82 -2.72 2.59
CA ASP A 241 20.00 -1.37 3.16
C ASP A 241 18.71 -0.88 3.83
N TYR A 242 17.75 -1.77 4.11
CA TYR A 242 16.47 -1.39 4.68
C TYR A 242 16.63 -0.85 6.12
N VAL A 243 16.10 0.35 6.33
CA VAL A 243 15.98 1.00 7.64
C VAL A 243 14.50 1.30 7.87
N ALA A 244 13.93 0.70 8.91
CA ALA A 244 12.54 0.98 9.27
C ALA A 244 12.37 2.47 9.62
N PRO A 245 11.24 3.11 9.27
CA PRO A 245 11.00 4.53 9.59
C PRO A 245 11.12 4.87 11.08
N THR A 246 10.93 3.88 11.95
CA THR A 246 11.04 4.02 13.41
C THR A 246 12.30 3.35 13.99
N ALA A 247 13.29 2.96 13.16
CA ALA A 247 14.44 2.17 13.60
C ALA A 247 15.27 2.86 14.70
N ASN A 248 15.33 4.19 14.68
CA ASN A 248 16.10 5.00 15.63
C ASN A 248 15.26 5.52 16.81
N MET A 249 14.00 5.07 16.96
CA MET A 249 13.13 5.50 18.06
C MET A 249 13.11 4.49 19.19
N ASP A 250 13.26 4.98 20.43
CA ASP A 250 13.07 4.16 21.61
C ASP A 250 11.64 3.58 21.66
N GLN A 251 11.49 2.38 22.22
CA GLN A 251 10.18 1.71 22.30
C GLN A 251 9.13 2.55 23.07
N LYS A 252 9.57 3.27 24.12
CA LYS A 252 8.73 4.19 24.91
C LYS A 252 8.20 5.38 24.09
N ASP A 253 8.95 5.82 23.08
CA ASP A 253 8.60 6.96 22.22
C ASP A 253 7.83 6.49 20.97
N ARG A 254 7.97 5.20 20.63
CA ARG A 254 7.20 4.53 19.59
C ARG A 254 5.80 4.16 20.06
N GLN A 255 5.63 3.65 21.27
CA GLN A 255 4.34 3.24 21.81
C GLN A 255 4.13 3.80 23.21
N PHE A 256 3.10 4.62 23.37
CA PHE A 256 2.78 5.23 24.67
C PHE A 256 1.29 5.52 24.82
N VAL A 257 0.87 5.68 26.08
CA VAL A 257 -0.48 6.11 26.44
C VAL A 257 -0.47 7.60 26.72
N ALA A 258 -1.37 8.36 26.12
CA ALA A 258 -1.48 9.80 26.35
C ALA A 258 -2.94 10.25 26.45
N LYS A 259 -3.18 11.36 27.16
CA LYS A 259 -4.52 11.95 27.27
C LYS A 259 -4.73 12.96 26.14
N VAL A 260 -5.82 12.85 25.39
CA VAL A 260 -6.14 13.81 24.33
C VAL A 260 -6.61 15.12 24.96
N MET A 261 -5.89 16.20 24.67
CA MET A 261 -6.14 17.52 25.21
C MET A 261 -6.82 18.45 24.21
N GLN A 262 -6.57 18.26 22.91
CA GLN A 262 -7.18 19.04 21.85
C GLN A 262 -7.23 18.24 20.55
N VAL A 263 -8.32 18.38 19.81
CA VAL A 263 -8.44 17.96 18.40
C VAL A 263 -8.23 19.20 17.54
N VAL A 264 -7.09 19.27 16.86
CA VAL A 264 -6.72 20.42 16.02
C VAL A 264 -7.53 20.38 14.72
N ASN A 265 -7.43 19.25 14.01
CA ASN A 265 -8.12 18.96 12.74
C ASN A 265 -8.57 17.49 12.71
N ALA A 266 -9.24 17.08 11.64
CA ALA A 266 -9.68 15.70 11.40
C ALA A 266 -8.53 14.68 11.27
N ASP A 267 -7.27 15.13 11.26
CA ASP A 267 -6.07 14.29 11.21
C ASP A 267 -5.05 14.64 12.29
N ALA A 268 -5.30 15.59 13.18
CA ALA A 268 -4.30 16.10 14.12
C ALA A 268 -4.86 16.33 15.52
N VAL A 269 -4.16 15.81 16.53
CA VAL A 269 -4.52 15.90 17.94
C VAL A 269 -3.32 16.31 18.79
N VAL A 270 -3.57 17.09 19.84
CA VAL A 270 -2.59 17.38 20.89
C VAL A 270 -2.86 16.45 22.06
N VAL A 271 -1.83 15.72 22.48
CA VAL A 271 -1.88 14.78 23.59
C VAL A 271 -0.95 15.23 24.71
N LYS A 272 -1.35 14.97 25.96
CA LYS A 272 -0.52 15.16 27.16
C LYS A 272 0.02 13.82 27.59
N LEU A 273 1.35 13.72 27.63
CA LEU A 273 2.08 12.55 28.11
C LEU A 273 1.99 12.47 29.64
N ASN A 274 2.32 11.30 30.20
CA ASN A 274 2.40 11.12 31.65
C ASN A 274 3.48 12.01 32.30
N SER A 275 4.50 12.44 31.53
CA SER A 275 5.50 13.41 31.96
C SER A 275 4.95 14.83 32.14
N GLY A 276 3.74 15.11 31.65
CA GLY A 276 3.14 16.45 31.61
C GLY A 276 3.42 17.22 30.32
N GLU A 277 4.29 16.70 29.45
CA GLU A 277 4.62 17.30 28.14
C GLU A 277 3.46 17.17 27.14
N TYR A 278 3.31 18.18 26.29
CA TYR A 278 2.32 18.20 25.21
C TYR A 278 2.97 17.88 23.87
N LYS A 279 2.39 16.94 23.12
CA LYS A 279 2.87 16.53 21.80
C LYS A 279 1.74 16.59 20.78
N THR A 280 2.02 17.06 19.56
CA THR A 280 1.07 17.03 18.45
C THR A 280 1.27 15.75 17.64
N ILE A 281 0.22 14.96 17.52
CA ILE A 281 0.19 13.69 16.80
C ILE A 281 -0.73 13.83 15.59
N HIS A 282 -0.26 13.37 14.44
CA HIS A 282 -1.04 13.30 13.21
C HIS A 282 -1.43 11.85 12.94
N LEU A 283 -2.67 11.61 12.51
CA LEU A 283 -3.13 10.28 12.12
C LEU A 283 -2.39 9.85 10.84
N SER A 284 -1.75 8.68 10.91
CA SER A 284 -0.98 8.10 9.81
C SER A 284 -1.88 7.71 8.63
N SER A 285 -1.40 7.91 7.41
CA SER A 285 -2.00 7.39 6.16
C SER A 285 -3.42 7.84 5.81
N ILE A 286 -3.96 8.85 6.49
CA ILE A 286 -5.23 9.47 6.11
C ILE A 286 -5.04 10.94 5.75
N ARG A 287 -5.99 11.47 4.99
CA ARG A 287 -6.07 12.88 4.62
C ARG A 287 -7.44 13.42 5.04
N PRO A 288 -7.47 14.56 5.77
CA PRO A 288 -8.74 15.19 6.13
C PRO A 288 -9.40 15.79 4.88
N PRO A 289 -10.69 16.14 4.93
CA PRO A 289 -11.38 16.79 3.82
C PRO A 289 -10.64 18.06 3.39
N ARG A 290 -10.53 18.33 2.09
CA ARG A 290 -9.89 19.53 1.54
C ARG A 290 -10.67 20.01 0.31
N ILE A 291 -10.64 21.31 0.07
CA ILE A 291 -11.10 21.88 -1.20
C ILE A 291 -9.91 21.85 -2.16
N GLU A 292 -10.10 21.28 -3.35
CA GLU A 292 -9.10 21.32 -4.42
C GLU A 292 -9.25 22.63 -5.21
N GLY A 293 -8.19 23.46 -5.24
CA GLY A 293 -8.15 24.74 -5.96
C GLY A 293 -7.72 25.94 -5.10
N GLU A 294 -7.11 26.94 -5.71
CA GLU A 294 -6.79 28.21 -5.04
C GLU A 294 -8.08 29.01 -4.76
N ASN A 295 -8.23 29.43 -3.50
CA ASN A 295 -9.33 30.28 -3.08
C ASN A 295 -9.13 31.68 -3.69
N LYS A 296 -9.87 32.01 -4.75
CA LYS A 296 -9.75 33.28 -5.49
C LYS A 296 -10.27 34.51 -4.72
N ASP A 297 -11.02 34.31 -3.63
CA ASP A 297 -11.53 35.39 -2.78
C ASP A 297 -10.54 35.74 -1.66
N LYS A 298 -9.64 36.69 -1.91
CA LYS A 298 -8.72 37.25 -0.90
C LYS A 298 -9.44 38.05 0.21
N ASP A 299 -10.71 38.41 0.02
CA ASP A 299 -11.45 39.30 0.92
C ASP A 299 -12.20 38.60 2.06
N LYS A 300 -12.42 37.26 1.99
CA LYS A 300 -13.01 36.49 3.09
C LYS A 300 -11.91 35.81 3.90
N ARG A 301 -11.95 35.99 5.23
CA ARG A 301 -11.07 35.30 6.17
C ARG A 301 -11.38 33.80 6.16
N PHE A 302 -10.71 33.05 5.29
CA PHE A 302 -10.84 31.59 5.14
C PHE A 302 -10.52 30.88 6.47
N ARG A 303 -11.43 30.02 6.91
CA ARG A 303 -11.36 29.23 8.13
C ARG A 303 -11.57 27.77 7.78
N PRO A 304 -10.49 26.98 7.65
CA PRO A 304 -10.54 25.60 7.18
C PRO A 304 -11.58 24.71 7.88
N ILE A 305 -11.73 24.85 9.20
CA ILE A 305 -12.68 24.05 9.99
C ILE A 305 -14.14 24.23 9.53
N TYR A 306 -14.51 25.42 9.09
CA TYR A 306 -15.91 25.76 8.79
C TYR A 306 -16.20 25.96 7.31
N ASP A 307 -15.19 26.34 6.54
CA ASP A 307 -15.34 26.62 5.11
C ASP A 307 -15.11 25.35 4.27
N ILE A 308 -14.40 24.34 4.79
CA ILE A 308 -14.22 23.05 4.11
C ILE A 308 -15.39 22.12 4.47
N PRO A 309 -16.13 21.59 3.47
CA PRO A 309 -17.21 20.63 3.72
C PRO A 309 -16.73 19.43 4.53
N TYR A 310 -17.56 18.98 5.49
CA TYR A 310 -17.32 17.83 6.36
C TYR A 310 -16.14 17.94 7.33
N MET A 311 -15.34 19.02 7.26
CA MET A 311 -14.21 19.22 8.17
C MET A 311 -14.68 19.42 9.62
N PHE A 312 -15.75 20.20 9.80
CA PHE A 312 -16.34 20.44 11.12
C PHE A 312 -16.88 19.14 11.71
N GLU A 313 -17.64 18.38 10.93
CA GLU A 313 -18.24 17.10 11.30
C GLU A 313 -17.17 16.06 11.64
N ALA A 314 -16.09 15.99 10.85
CA ALA A 314 -14.97 15.11 11.08
C ALA A 314 -14.23 15.43 12.41
N ARG A 315 -13.97 16.72 12.67
CA ARG A 315 -13.37 17.18 13.94
C ARG A 315 -14.31 16.93 15.12
N GLU A 316 -15.61 17.18 14.98
CA GLU A 316 -16.60 16.92 16.03
C GLU A 316 -16.73 15.42 16.34
N PHE A 317 -16.64 14.56 15.33
CA PHE A 317 -16.61 13.12 15.53
C PHE A 317 -15.41 12.70 16.38
N MET A 318 -14.22 13.20 16.07
CA MET A 318 -13.02 12.98 16.91
C MET A 318 -13.22 13.54 18.31
N ARG A 319 -13.68 14.79 18.45
CA ARG A 319 -13.93 15.43 19.75
C ARG A 319 -14.81 14.54 20.64
N LYS A 320 -16.01 14.18 20.16
CA LYS A 320 -16.95 13.32 20.92
C LYS A 320 -16.35 11.96 21.26
N LYS A 321 -15.50 11.40 20.39
CA LYS A 321 -14.96 10.06 20.58
C LYS A 321 -13.75 10.03 21.53
N ILE A 322 -12.82 10.98 21.44
CA ILE A 322 -11.51 10.89 22.10
C ILE A 322 -11.14 12.05 23.04
N ILE A 323 -11.82 13.21 23.01
CA ILE A 323 -11.40 14.36 23.85
C ILE A 323 -11.40 13.99 25.35
N GLY A 324 -10.33 14.37 26.06
CA GLY A 324 -10.17 14.10 27.48
C GLY A 324 -9.93 12.63 27.86
N LYS A 325 -9.96 11.70 26.90
CA LYS A 325 -9.74 10.27 27.13
C LYS A 325 -8.26 9.90 26.97
N LYS A 326 -7.85 8.81 27.62
CA LYS A 326 -6.55 8.18 27.41
C LYS A 326 -6.62 7.31 26.15
N VAL A 327 -5.68 7.51 25.24
CA VAL A 327 -5.57 6.78 23.97
C VAL A 327 -4.20 6.13 23.88
N ASN A 328 -4.13 5.02 23.14
CA ASN A 328 -2.86 4.36 22.82
C ASN A 328 -2.35 4.95 21.51
N VAL A 329 -1.12 5.45 21.52
CA VAL A 329 -0.46 6.04 20.36
C VAL A 329 0.68 5.14 19.95
N THR A 330 0.69 4.72 18.68
CA THR A 330 1.79 3.98 18.06
C THR A 330 2.34 4.80 16.91
N VAL A 331 3.54 5.34 17.06
CA VAL A 331 4.23 6.12 16.02
C VAL A 331 4.62 5.19 14.88
N ASP A 332 4.15 5.50 13.68
CA ASP A 332 4.44 4.75 12.46
C ASP A 332 5.63 5.35 11.71
N TYR A 333 5.73 6.68 11.66
CA TYR A 333 6.86 7.40 11.05
C TYR A 333 6.88 8.87 11.49
N ILE A 334 8.04 9.51 11.36
CA ILE A 334 8.18 10.96 11.49
C ILE A 334 8.43 11.53 10.11
N ARG A 335 7.56 12.44 9.66
CA ARG A 335 7.82 13.22 8.46
C ARG A 335 8.67 14.43 8.85
N ALA A 336 9.91 14.46 8.35
CA ALA A 336 10.83 15.56 8.58
C ALA A 336 10.25 16.89 8.10
N ALA A 337 10.67 17.99 8.74
CA ALA A 337 10.29 19.31 8.29
C ALA A 337 10.80 19.56 6.87
N THR A 338 9.93 20.05 5.99
CA THR A 338 10.34 20.48 4.65
C THR A 338 10.45 22.00 4.67
N SER A 339 11.66 22.53 4.43
CA SER A 339 11.85 23.96 4.19
C SER A 339 11.25 24.34 2.83
N ALA A 340 10.75 25.56 2.69
CA ALA A 340 10.29 26.06 1.40
C ALA A 340 11.46 26.08 0.42
N SER A 341 11.55 25.10 -0.46
CA SER A 341 12.43 25.15 -1.63
C SER A 341 11.61 25.67 -2.81
N GLU A 342 12.12 26.71 -3.46
CA GLU A 342 11.51 27.40 -4.61
C GLU A 342 11.21 26.47 -5.81
N THR A 343 11.70 25.23 -5.79
CA THR A 343 11.60 24.26 -6.90
C THR A 343 10.56 23.14 -6.65
N SER A 344 9.96 23.05 -5.47
CA SER A 344 8.95 22.03 -5.16
C SER A 344 7.60 22.67 -4.84
N THR A 345 6.52 22.23 -5.49
CA THR A 345 5.13 22.60 -5.21
C THR A 345 4.61 22.13 -3.85
N ILE A 346 5.51 21.73 -2.95
CA ILE A 346 5.21 21.20 -1.62
C ILE A 346 5.33 22.36 -0.63
N PRO A 347 4.24 22.78 0.04
CA PRO A 347 4.30 23.84 1.05
C PRO A 347 5.27 23.46 2.18
N ALA A 348 5.97 24.44 2.74
CA ALA A 348 6.80 24.22 3.92
C ALA A 348 5.96 23.69 5.08
N PHE A 349 6.40 22.59 5.70
CA PHE A 349 5.72 22.00 6.85
C PHE A 349 6.71 21.71 7.96
N ALA A 350 6.31 22.00 9.20
CA ALA A 350 7.02 21.56 10.39
C ALA A 350 7.04 20.02 10.48
N GLU A 351 7.99 19.49 11.25
CA GLU A 351 8.08 18.05 11.53
C GLU A 351 6.73 17.52 12.03
N ARG A 352 6.30 16.37 11.49
CA ARG A 352 5.04 15.73 11.87
C ARG A 352 5.29 14.32 12.37
N THR A 353 4.98 14.08 13.64
CA THR A 353 4.85 12.73 14.17
C THR A 353 3.55 12.12 13.65
N CYS A 354 3.65 11.12 12.78
CA CYS A 354 2.52 10.38 12.23
C CYS A 354 2.35 9.05 12.98
N ALA A 355 1.15 8.81 13.50
CA ALA A 355 0.89 7.68 14.38
C ALA A 355 -0.52 7.12 14.19
N THR A 356 -0.63 5.84 14.49
CA THR A 356 -1.90 5.15 14.70
C THR A 356 -2.39 5.44 16.12
N VAL A 357 -3.62 5.95 16.24
CA VAL A 357 -4.25 6.25 17.53
C VAL A 357 -5.43 5.32 17.75
N THR A 358 -5.39 4.55 18.82
CA THR A 358 -6.46 3.58 19.17
C THR A 358 -7.08 3.88 20.54
N ILE A 359 -8.38 3.59 20.66
CA ILE A 359 -9.11 3.66 21.93
C ILE A 359 -10.06 2.47 22.04
N GLY A 360 -9.91 1.67 23.11
CA GLY A 360 -10.74 0.47 23.30
C GLY A 360 -10.68 -0.51 22.13
N GLY A 361 -9.51 -0.66 21.49
CA GLY A 361 -9.31 -1.51 20.32
C GLY A 361 -9.74 -0.91 18.98
N ILE A 362 -10.37 0.29 18.98
CA ILE A 362 -10.83 0.93 17.74
C ILE A 362 -9.76 1.88 17.20
N ASN A 363 -9.37 1.70 15.94
CA ASN A 363 -8.51 2.64 15.21
C ASN A 363 -9.30 3.89 14.81
N ILE A 364 -8.87 5.06 15.26
CA ILE A 364 -9.57 6.32 14.98
C ILE A 364 -9.47 6.70 13.51
N ALA A 365 -8.36 6.38 12.83
CA ALA A 365 -8.18 6.65 11.41
C ALA A 365 -9.15 5.83 10.55
N GLU A 366 -9.28 4.53 10.85
CA GLU A 366 -10.25 3.64 10.21
C GLU A 366 -11.70 4.11 10.46
N ALA A 367 -12.00 4.54 11.68
CA ALA A 367 -13.32 5.06 12.04
C ALA A 367 -13.68 6.38 11.31
N LEU A 368 -12.69 7.18 10.91
CA LEU A 368 -12.89 8.37 10.08
C LEU A 368 -13.12 8.00 8.62
N VAL A 369 -12.30 7.09 8.09
CA VAL A 369 -12.40 6.62 6.69
C VAL A 369 -13.73 5.91 6.45
N SER A 370 -14.13 4.99 7.32
CA SER A 370 -15.42 4.28 7.23
C SER A 370 -16.66 5.18 7.28
N LYS A 371 -16.52 6.42 7.76
CA LYS A 371 -17.60 7.44 7.78
C LYS A 371 -17.50 8.46 6.64
N GLY A 372 -16.51 8.37 5.77
CA GLY A 372 -16.25 9.35 4.72
C GLY A 372 -15.72 10.69 5.25
N PHE A 373 -15.20 10.73 6.48
CA PHE A 373 -14.62 11.92 7.09
C PHE A 373 -13.12 12.08 6.82
N ALA A 374 -12.50 11.12 6.15
CA ALA A 374 -11.13 11.17 5.67
C ALA A 374 -10.97 10.25 4.46
N THR A 375 -9.97 10.54 3.62
CA THR A 375 -9.56 9.68 2.50
C THR A 375 -8.21 9.03 2.80
N VAL A 376 -7.94 7.87 2.20
CA VAL A 376 -6.67 7.15 2.42
C VAL A 376 -5.60 7.71 1.50
N ILE A 377 -4.43 8.00 2.05
CA ILE A 377 -3.29 8.48 1.26
C ILE A 377 -2.78 7.34 0.39
N ARG A 378 -2.66 7.58 -0.92
CA ARG A 378 -2.01 6.64 -1.84
C ARG A 378 -0.50 6.89 -1.85
N TYR A 379 0.24 5.90 -1.39
CA TYR A 379 1.71 5.93 -1.31
C TYR A 379 2.37 5.47 -2.60
N ARG A 380 3.60 5.93 -2.83
CA ARG A 380 4.47 5.37 -3.87
C ARG A 380 4.97 3.99 -3.43
N GLN A 381 5.41 3.18 -4.39
CA GLN A 381 5.81 1.79 -4.15
C GLN A 381 7.01 1.63 -3.20
N ASP A 382 7.82 2.68 -3.07
CA ASP A 382 9.04 2.77 -2.27
C ASP A 382 8.84 3.57 -0.98
N ASP A 383 7.63 4.07 -0.72
CA ASP A 383 7.33 4.89 0.45
C ASP A 383 6.79 4.03 1.60
N ASP A 384 7.72 3.61 2.47
CA ASP A 384 7.40 2.88 3.71
C ASP A 384 6.93 3.82 4.85
N GLN A 385 6.78 5.13 4.64
CA GLN A 385 6.21 6.07 5.62
C GLN A 385 4.69 5.99 5.68
N ARG A 386 4.18 4.81 6.01
CA ARG A 386 2.75 4.48 6.09
C ARG A 386 2.37 3.82 7.41
N SER A 387 1.08 3.82 7.72
CA SER A 387 0.51 3.16 8.89
C SER A 387 0.76 1.66 8.85
N SER A 388 1.03 1.08 10.01
CA SER A 388 1.01 -0.37 10.20
C SER A 388 -0.33 -1.02 9.86
N HIS A 389 -1.43 -0.26 9.91
CA HIS A 389 -2.80 -0.71 9.61
C HIS A 389 -3.28 -0.22 8.23
N TYR A 390 -2.37 0.03 7.28
CA TYR A 390 -2.72 0.60 5.98
C TYR A 390 -3.73 -0.24 5.16
N ASP A 391 -3.63 -1.57 5.24
CA ASP A 391 -4.55 -2.48 4.54
C ASP A 391 -5.98 -2.38 5.08
N GLU A 392 -6.15 -2.22 6.40
CA GLU A 392 -7.46 -1.99 7.03
C GLU A 392 -8.07 -0.66 6.59
N LEU A 393 -7.24 0.39 6.45
CA LEU A 393 -7.68 1.69 5.95
C LEU A 393 -8.18 1.59 4.49
N LEU A 394 -7.45 0.88 3.63
CA LEU A 394 -7.84 0.66 2.24
C LEU A 394 -9.15 -0.14 2.14
N ALA A 395 -9.31 -1.17 2.97
CA ALA A 395 -10.53 -1.94 3.04
C ALA A 395 -11.73 -1.07 3.48
N ALA A 396 -11.55 -0.23 4.49
CA ALA A 396 -12.58 0.70 4.95
C ALA A 396 -12.99 1.70 3.86
N GLU A 397 -12.04 2.24 3.09
CA GLU A 397 -12.32 3.13 1.97
C GLU A 397 -13.06 2.42 0.84
N PHE A 398 -12.68 1.19 0.52
CA PHE A 398 -13.36 0.39 -0.49
C PHE A 398 -14.82 0.10 -0.10
N LEU A 399 -15.05 -0.33 1.14
CA LEU A 399 -16.41 -0.57 1.67
C LEU A 399 -17.27 0.69 1.60
N LEU A 400 -16.70 1.84 1.97
CA LEU A 400 -17.38 3.12 1.85
C LEU A 400 -17.81 3.41 0.40
N LEU A 401 -16.88 3.29 -0.55
CA LEU A 401 -17.14 3.56 -1.98
C LEU A 401 -18.21 2.64 -2.57
N THR A 402 -18.25 1.38 -2.14
CA THR A 402 -19.31 0.44 -2.56
C THR A 402 -20.67 0.77 -1.96
N SER A 403 -20.70 1.41 -0.78
CA SER A 403 -21.94 1.74 -0.07
C SER A 403 -22.55 3.10 -0.43
N LEU A 404 -21.72 4.07 -0.86
CA LEU A 404 -22.15 5.45 -1.16
C LEU A 404 -22.50 5.64 -2.64
N SER A 405 -23.60 5.02 -3.07
CA SER A 405 -24.44 5.63 -4.11
C SER A 405 -25.36 6.66 -3.44
N LEU A 406 -25.20 7.96 -3.76
CA LEU A 406 -25.96 9.16 -3.34
C LEU A 406 -25.30 10.11 -2.31
N SER A 407 -24.99 11.31 -2.84
CA SER A 407 -25.27 12.64 -2.29
C SER A 407 -24.69 13.05 -0.92
N LEU A 408 -23.57 13.78 -0.96
CA LEU A 408 -23.20 14.69 0.13
C LEU A 408 -23.86 16.06 -0.08
N VAL A 409 -24.89 16.35 0.72
CA VAL A 409 -25.56 17.67 0.81
C VAL A 409 -24.67 18.62 1.63
N LEU A 410 -24.26 19.72 0.97
CA LEU A 410 -23.54 20.85 1.55
C LEU A 410 -24.52 21.81 2.23
N ALA A 411 -24.26 22.22 3.47
CA ALA A 411 -24.39 23.61 3.92
C ALA A 411 -24.05 23.75 5.42
N PHE A 412 -22.96 24.46 5.72
CA PHE A 412 -22.79 25.12 7.02
C PHE A 412 -22.72 26.63 6.77
N PHE A 413 -23.76 27.37 7.17
CA PHE A 413 -23.76 28.83 7.10
C PHE A 413 -23.25 29.38 8.44
N LEU A 414 -21.99 29.80 8.50
CA LEU A 414 -21.52 30.60 9.62
C LEU A 414 -21.88 32.07 9.43
N LEU A 415 -22.85 32.54 10.23
CA LEU A 415 -23.15 33.95 10.40
C LEU A 415 -21.98 34.64 11.13
N GLN A 416 -21.12 35.36 10.39
CA GLN A 416 -20.14 36.30 10.95
C GLN A 416 -20.38 37.73 10.47
N GLU A 417 -21.58 38.25 10.75
CA GLU A 417 -21.88 39.68 10.59
C GLU A 417 -22.11 40.31 11.97
N THR A 418 -21.32 41.34 12.28
CA THR A 418 -21.43 42.13 13.53
C THR A 418 -22.79 42.79 13.70
N GLN A 419 -23.45 43.14 12.58
CA GLN A 419 -24.82 43.67 12.53
C GLN A 419 -25.84 42.65 13.04
N LYS A 420 -25.73 41.38 12.61
CA LYS A 420 -26.62 40.28 13.04
C LYS A 420 -26.36 39.85 14.49
N ALA A 421 -25.12 39.93 14.98
CA ALA A 421 -24.79 39.60 16.37
C ALA A 421 -25.56 40.49 17.38
N LYS A 422 -25.75 41.78 17.10
CA LYS A 422 -26.56 42.69 17.94
C LYS A 422 -28.05 42.29 17.96
N GLN A 423 -28.56 41.78 16.85
CA GLN A 423 -29.95 41.33 16.73
C GLN A 423 -30.21 40.00 17.46
N PHE A 424 -29.20 39.12 17.54
CA PHE A 424 -29.30 37.83 18.22
C PHE A 424 -29.05 37.89 19.74
N LEU A 425 -28.38 38.93 20.25
CA LEU A 425 -28.06 39.04 21.68
C LEU A 425 -29.28 38.96 22.62
N PRO A 426 -30.42 39.63 22.35
CA PRO A 426 -31.61 39.51 23.21
C PRO A 426 -32.19 38.10 23.25
N PHE A 427 -32.03 37.31 22.18
CA PHE A 427 -32.48 35.92 22.15
C PHE A 427 -31.65 35.05 23.10
N LEU A 428 -30.33 35.21 23.08
CA LEU A 428 -29.43 34.49 23.99
C LEU A 428 -29.65 34.88 25.46
N GLN A 429 -29.92 36.17 25.74
CA GLN A 429 -30.23 36.63 27.08
C GLN A 429 -31.54 36.03 27.63
N ARG A 430 -32.54 35.83 26.77
CA ARG A 430 -33.83 35.22 27.15
C ARG A 430 -33.79 33.70 27.22
N ALA A 431 -32.94 33.04 26.44
CA ALA A 431 -32.82 31.58 26.41
C ALA A 431 -32.35 30.98 27.74
N GLY A 432 -31.73 31.80 28.61
CA GLY A 432 -31.30 31.38 29.95
C GLY A 432 -30.09 30.44 29.87
N ARG A 433 -30.33 29.14 30.07
CA ARG A 433 -29.25 28.12 30.03
C ARG A 433 -29.11 27.55 28.63
N SER A 434 -27.95 27.77 28.03
CA SER A 434 -27.57 27.18 26.75
C SER A 434 -26.41 26.20 26.92
N GLU A 435 -26.43 25.15 26.12
CA GLU A 435 -25.31 24.22 25.99
C GLU A 435 -24.32 24.80 24.97
N ALA A 436 -23.05 24.78 25.31
CA ALA A 436 -22.02 25.27 24.41
C ALA A 436 -20.73 24.45 24.52
N VAL A 437 -19.97 24.42 23.43
CA VAL A 437 -18.66 23.77 23.37
C VAL A 437 -17.58 24.86 23.37
N VAL A 438 -16.57 24.74 24.22
CA VAL A 438 -15.44 25.68 24.19
C VAL A 438 -14.58 25.41 22.96
N GLU A 439 -14.63 26.31 21.99
CA GLU A 439 -13.89 26.18 20.75
C GLU A 439 -12.45 26.68 20.86
N TYR A 440 -12.24 27.74 21.66
CA TYR A 440 -10.94 28.34 21.85
C TYR A 440 -10.84 29.07 23.20
N VAL A 441 -9.64 29.13 23.77
CA VAL A 441 -9.32 29.87 25.00
C VAL A 441 -8.34 30.97 24.65
N PHE A 442 -8.76 32.23 24.76
CA PHE A 442 -7.93 33.40 24.50
C PHE A 442 -7.07 33.79 25.70
N SER A 443 -7.60 33.61 26.92
CA SER A 443 -6.92 33.86 28.19
C SER A 443 -7.62 33.06 29.30
N GLY A 444 -7.11 33.13 30.53
CA GLY A 444 -7.73 32.47 31.69
C GLY A 444 -9.23 32.74 31.86
N SER A 445 -9.70 33.95 31.48
CA SER A 445 -11.09 34.39 31.63
C SER A 445 -11.87 34.59 30.32
N ARG A 446 -11.22 34.51 29.15
CA ARG A 446 -11.85 34.81 27.85
C ARG A 446 -11.87 33.59 26.94
N LEU A 447 -13.06 33.17 26.57
CA LEU A 447 -13.35 31.94 25.82
C LEU A 447 -14.08 32.25 24.51
N LYS A 448 -13.97 31.35 23.54
CA LYS A 448 -14.83 31.29 22.36
C LYS A 448 -15.72 30.06 22.51
N LEU A 449 -17.03 30.24 22.48
CA LEU A 449 -17.98 29.16 22.60
C LEU A 449 -18.68 28.94 21.26
N TYR A 450 -18.83 27.68 20.86
CA TYR A 450 -19.71 27.24 19.80
C TYR A 450 -21.03 26.77 20.42
N MET A 451 -22.14 27.31 19.95
CA MET A 451 -23.49 26.96 20.39
C MET A 451 -24.13 26.07 19.33
N PRO A 452 -24.28 24.76 19.56
CA PRO A 452 -24.79 23.85 18.53
C PRO A 452 -26.23 24.13 18.10
N LYS A 453 -27.10 24.55 19.03
CA LYS A 453 -28.53 24.80 18.76
C LYS A 453 -28.73 26.00 17.84
N GLU A 454 -27.97 27.07 18.08
CA GLU A 454 -28.02 28.31 17.32
C GLU A 454 -26.99 28.35 16.18
N THR A 455 -26.16 27.32 16.05
CA THR A 455 -25.07 27.18 15.06
C THR A 455 -24.14 28.40 15.00
N CYS A 456 -23.91 29.05 16.15
CA CYS A 456 -23.19 30.32 16.21
C CYS A 456 -21.95 30.25 17.13
N LEU A 457 -21.03 31.21 16.92
CA LEU A 457 -19.81 31.36 17.71
C LEU A 457 -19.88 32.66 18.50
N ILE A 458 -19.73 32.59 19.82
CA ILE A 458 -19.71 33.77 20.69
C ILE A 458 -18.36 33.90 21.40
N THR A 459 -17.99 35.14 21.73
CA THR A 459 -16.92 35.40 22.69
C THR A 459 -17.54 35.52 24.07
N PHE A 460 -17.08 34.70 25.01
CA PHE A 460 -17.59 34.62 26.37
C PHE A 460 -16.50 35.06 27.35
N LEU A 461 -16.84 35.95 28.28
CA LEU A 461 -15.96 36.38 29.35
C LEU A 461 -16.53 35.90 30.69
N LEU A 462 -15.69 35.32 31.53
CA LEU A 462 -16.07 34.90 32.87
C LEU A 462 -16.35 36.13 33.74
N ALA A 463 -17.55 36.18 34.32
CA ALA A 463 -17.96 37.27 35.18
C ALA A 463 -17.31 37.16 36.56
N GLY A 464 -16.95 38.31 37.15
CA GLY A 464 -16.50 38.40 38.55
C GLY A 464 -15.05 37.96 38.79
N ILE A 465 -14.25 37.76 37.74
CA ILE A 465 -12.82 37.44 37.85
C ILE A 465 -11.98 38.33 36.94
N GLU A 466 -10.76 38.61 37.36
CA GLU A 466 -9.70 39.17 36.52
C GLU A 466 -8.58 38.13 36.41
N CYS A 467 -8.09 37.89 35.20
CA CYS A 467 -6.99 36.97 34.94
C CYS A 467 -5.83 37.71 34.31
N PRO A 468 -4.57 37.27 34.55
CA PRO A 468 -3.42 37.91 33.97
C PRO A 468 -3.51 37.96 32.44
N ARG A 469 -3.13 39.10 31.87
CA ARG A 469 -3.27 39.40 30.45
C ARG A 469 -2.05 38.91 29.69
N GLY A 470 -2.28 38.09 28.66
CA GLY A 470 -1.24 37.68 27.72
C GLY A 470 -0.79 38.85 26.84
N SER A 471 0.29 38.62 26.09
CA SER A 471 0.82 39.64 25.17
C SER A 471 -0.19 40.01 24.09
N ARG A 472 -0.26 41.30 23.74
CA ARG A 472 -1.19 41.80 22.72
C ARG A 472 -0.57 42.93 21.92
N ASN A 473 -0.69 42.86 20.59
CA ASN A 473 -0.41 44.00 19.73
C ASN A 473 -1.50 45.04 19.89
N MET A 474 -1.13 46.19 20.43
CA MET A 474 -1.97 47.37 20.55
C MET A 474 -1.47 48.45 19.56
N PRO A 475 -2.31 49.42 19.16
CA PRO A 475 -1.92 50.49 18.25
C PRO A 475 -0.70 51.32 18.72
N GLY A 476 -0.34 51.24 20.01
CA GLY A 476 0.81 51.92 20.63
C GLY A 476 1.98 51.02 21.00
N GLY A 477 2.05 49.78 20.49
CA GLY A 477 3.14 48.83 20.76
C GLY A 477 2.68 47.46 21.27
N MET A 478 3.64 46.56 21.48
CA MET A 478 3.38 45.23 22.02
C MET A 478 3.26 45.28 23.54
N GLN A 479 2.08 45.02 24.07
CA GLN A 479 1.88 44.89 25.51
C GLN A 479 2.56 43.61 25.99
N VAL A 480 3.49 43.75 26.93
CA VAL A 480 4.20 42.62 27.56
C VAL A 480 3.21 41.78 28.36
N ALA A 481 3.35 40.47 28.28
CA ALA A 481 2.51 39.54 29.02
C ALA A 481 2.70 39.73 30.54
N GLU A 482 1.60 39.72 31.28
CA GLU A 482 1.61 39.72 32.73
C GLU A 482 2.14 38.37 33.25
N PRO A 483 2.82 38.33 34.42
CA PRO A 483 3.27 37.09 35.02
C PRO A 483 2.12 36.08 35.17
N PHE A 484 2.41 34.80 34.92
CA PHE A 484 1.46 33.69 35.01
C PHE A 484 0.29 33.70 34.01
N SER A 485 0.31 34.56 32.99
CA SER A 485 -0.76 34.64 31.99
C SER A 485 -0.87 33.39 31.12
N ASP A 486 0.26 32.78 30.75
CA ASP A 486 0.29 31.55 29.96
C ASP A 486 -0.15 30.34 30.79
N GLU A 487 0.23 30.28 32.06
CA GLU A 487 -0.17 29.25 33.03
C GLU A 487 -1.67 29.32 33.31
N ALA A 488 -2.22 30.53 33.51
CA ALA A 488 -3.65 30.73 33.68
C ALA A 488 -4.43 30.31 32.42
N MET A 489 -3.93 30.63 31.23
CA MET A 489 -4.51 30.17 29.96
C MET A 489 -4.44 28.65 29.84
N ALA A 490 -3.30 28.02 30.16
CA ALA A 490 -3.11 26.59 30.10
C ALA A 490 -4.02 25.83 31.07
N PHE A 491 -4.18 26.35 32.30
CA PHE A 491 -5.11 25.82 33.29
C PHE A 491 -6.54 25.80 32.78
N THR A 492 -7.03 26.93 32.25
CA THR A 492 -8.37 27.01 31.66
C THR A 492 -8.52 26.09 30.44
N LYS A 493 -7.50 26.01 29.56
CA LYS A 493 -7.49 25.07 28.43
C LYS A 493 -7.64 23.63 28.89
N GLU A 494 -6.88 23.21 29.89
CA GLU A 494 -6.91 21.83 30.40
C GLU A 494 -8.27 21.45 30.99
N LEU A 495 -9.00 22.41 31.57
CA LEU A 495 -10.30 22.17 32.19
C LEU A 495 -11.47 22.19 31.21
N VAL A 496 -11.50 23.11 30.25
CA VAL A 496 -12.73 23.36 29.48
C VAL A 496 -12.59 23.27 27.96
N LEU A 497 -11.37 23.27 27.39
CA LEU A 497 -11.20 23.26 25.93
C LEU A 497 -11.87 22.03 25.29
N GLN A 498 -12.72 22.28 24.28
CA GLN A 498 -13.49 21.27 23.54
C GLN A 498 -14.39 20.38 24.40
N ARG A 499 -14.69 20.80 25.62
CA ARG A 499 -15.68 20.15 26.48
C ARG A 499 -17.04 20.82 26.32
N GLU A 500 -18.06 20.02 26.52
CA GLU A 500 -19.43 20.50 26.63
C GLU A 500 -19.61 21.17 27.99
N LEU A 501 -20.07 22.41 27.95
CA LEU A 501 -20.42 23.18 29.12
C LEU A 501 -21.94 23.34 29.14
N ASN A 502 -22.54 22.92 30.26
CA ASN A 502 -23.87 23.37 30.62
C ASN A 502 -23.69 24.69 31.35
N ASN A 503 -24.23 25.78 30.82
CA ASN A 503 -24.13 27.08 31.46
C ASN A 503 -25.02 27.10 32.73
N GLY A 504 -24.48 26.58 33.81
CA GLY A 504 -25.06 26.53 35.14
C GLY A 504 -23.93 26.57 36.15
N ARG A 505 -24.10 27.37 37.21
CA ARG A 505 -23.21 27.51 38.38
C ARG A 505 -22.28 26.30 38.52
N ALA A 506 -20.98 26.57 38.60
CA ALA A 506 -20.04 25.60 39.12
C ALA A 506 -20.62 25.02 40.43
N GLU A 507 -21.13 23.80 40.37
CA GLU A 507 -21.34 23.03 41.58
C GLU A 507 -19.98 22.95 42.23
N ARG A 508 -19.86 23.54 43.43
CA ARG A 508 -18.79 23.18 44.34
C ARG A 508 -18.86 21.65 44.42
N ARG A 509 -17.88 20.97 43.82
CA ARG A 509 -17.49 19.67 44.35
C ARG A 509 -17.11 19.99 45.78
N GLY A 510 -18.01 19.66 46.70
CA GLY A 510 -17.67 19.63 48.10
C GLY A 510 -16.53 18.65 48.22
N ASP A 511 -15.34 19.17 48.53
CA ASP A 511 -14.35 18.38 49.23
C ASP A 511 -15.07 17.80 50.44
N ARG A 512 -15.30 16.49 50.39
CA ARG A 512 -15.45 15.72 51.62
C ARG A 512 -14.07 15.75 52.25
N GLU A 513 -13.91 16.64 53.22
CA GLU A 513 -13.04 16.37 54.35
C GLU A 513 -13.54 15.08 55.00
N ASP A 514 -12.89 13.96 54.65
CA ASP A 514 -12.83 12.78 55.50
C ASP A 514 -11.38 12.65 55.97
N ARG A 515 -11.18 13.07 57.22
CA ARG A 515 -10.14 12.74 58.22
C ARG A 515 -8.73 12.37 57.77
#